data_AF-A0A194VUB2-F1
#
_entry.id   AF-A0A194VUB2-F1
#
_cell.length_a   1.000
_cell.length_b   1.000
_cell.length_c   1.000
_cell.angle_alpha   90.00
_cell.angle_beta   90.00
_cell.angle_gamma   90.00
#
_symmetry.space_group_name_H-M   'P 1'
#
loop_
_entity.id
_entity.type
_entity.pdbx_description
1 polymer ?
#
loop_
_entity_poly.entity_id
_entity_poly.type
_entity_poly.pdbx_seq_one_letter_code
_entity_poly.pdbx_strand_id
1 'polypeptide(L)'
;MLHIRPSGEIEALLNHALVAAHLRRDVPTEIVAHSNFDSTNRTVQDAAWDAPELEPWNNFVALDEDYTIKMGLPHSQRWPWDHSKGAYILTSAHELHCVRVLRVAINENYDNVPQLQQTWSYGHLIHCLNVLRESVMCNADDTPLYTGHLHANAYTNDPKAGIGTIKMCRDWSALLDWSRERSACYRPVHWHENYPDIERYKFCPDGSRPWEQSS
;
A
#
# COMPACT_ATOMS: atom_id res chain seq x y z
N MET A 1 -29.50 -11.93 0.72
CA MET A 1 -29.20 -13.02 1.68
C MET A 1 -27.74 -12.86 2.09
N LEU A 2 -27.46 -12.28 3.26
CA LEU A 2 -26.10 -12.29 3.81
C LEU A 2 -25.80 -13.74 4.19
N HIS A 3 -24.81 -14.36 3.54
CA HIS A 3 -24.24 -15.61 4.02
C HIS A 3 -23.37 -15.29 5.23
N ILE A 4 -23.96 -15.38 6.42
CA ILE A 4 -23.23 -15.39 7.69
C ILE A 4 -22.55 -16.76 7.76
N ARG A 5 -21.21 -16.79 7.66
CA ARG A 5 -20.45 -18.03 7.85
C ARG A 5 -20.64 -18.53 9.30
N PRO A 6 -20.78 -19.84 9.52
CA PRO A 6 -20.99 -20.40 10.85
C PRO A 6 -19.80 -20.08 11.78
N SER A 7 -20.12 -19.78 13.04
CA SER A 7 -19.19 -19.28 14.07
C SER A 7 -17.96 -20.15 14.31
N GLY A 8 -18.03 -21.46 14.04
CA GLY A 8 -16.90 -22.38 14.18
C GLY A 8 -15.80 -22.25 13.12
N GLU A 9 -16.11 -21.74 11.91
CA GLU A 9 -15.09 -21.45 10.89
C GLU A 9 -14.34 -20.14 11.18
N ILE A 10 -14.98 -19.23 11.92
CA ILE A 10 -14.41 -17.93 12.30
C ILE A 10 -13.32 -18.12 13.38
N GLU A 11 -13.51 -19.02 14.35
CA GLU A 11 -12.50 -19.30 15.39
C GLU A 11 -11.19 -19.89 14.83
N ALA A 12 -11.25 -20.68 13.76
CA ALA A 12 -10.05 -21.19 13.09
C ALA A 12 -9.29 -20.09 12.31
N LEU A 13 -10.00 -19.10 11.77
CA LEU A 13 -9.43 -17.93 11.09
C LEU A 13 -8.85 -16.89 12.05
N LEU A 14 -9.29 -16.87 13.31
CA LEU A 14 -8.88 -15.89 14.32
C LEU A 14 -7.47 -16.14 14.91
N ASN A 15 -6.93 -17.37 14.80
CA ASN A 15 -5.66 -17.75 15.44
C ASN A 15 -4.41 -17.53 14.58
N HIS A 16 -4.56 -17.16 13.31
CA HIS A 16 -3.44 -16.74 12.47
C HIS A 16 -3.74 -15.33 11.99
N ALA A 17 -3.13 -14.34 12.65
CA ALA A 17 -3.15 -12.99 12.10
C ALA A 17 -2.69 -13.09 10.63
N LEU A 18 -3.54 -12.64 9.69
CA LEU A 18 -3.35 -12.65 8.23
C LEU A 18 -2.17 -11.76 7.77
N VAL A 19 -1.16 -11.59 8.63
CA VAL A 19 0.01 -10.73 8.46
C VAL A 19 1.17 -11.60 8.02
N ALA A 20 1.42 -11.64 6.72
CA ALA A 20 2.43 -12.51 6.14
C ALA A 20 3.88 -12.16 6.57
N ALA A 21 4.17 -10.89 6.85
CA ALA A 21 5.53 -10.48 7.26
C ALA A 21 5.76 -10.54 8.78
N HIS A 22 4.73 -10.83 9.59
CA HIS A 22 4.79 -10.85 11.06
C HIS A 22 5.40 -9.60 11.75
N LEU A 23 5.42 -8.45 11.07
CA LEU A 23 5.95 -7.20 11.61
C LEU A 23 5.05 -6.63 12.71
N ARG A 24 5.68 -6.26 13.83
CA ARG A 24 5.03 -5.61 14.96
C ARG A 24 5.01 -4.09 14.78
N ARG A 25 4.11 -3.44 15.51
CA ARG A 25 4.09 -1.98 15.64
C ARG A 25 5.07 -1.59 16.75
N ASP A 26 6.36 -1.56 16.45
CA ASP A 26 7.44 -1.29 17.40
C ASP A 26 8.45 -0.22 16.92
N VAL A 27 8.19 0.43 15.79
CA VAL A 27 8.96 1.60 15.32
C VAL A 27 8.30 2.89 15.82
N PRO A 28 8.95 3.69 16.68
CA PRO A 28 8.42 4.98 17.10
C PRO A 28 8.50 6.00 15.95
N THR A 29 7.37 6.58 15.58
CA THR A 29 7.25 7.56 14.51
C THR A 29 6.50 8.78 15.02
N GLU A 30 7.12 9.95 14.92
CA GLU A 30 6.52 11.23 15.29
C GLU A 30 5.58 11.73 14.19
N ILE A 31 4.39 12.22 14.57
CA ILE A 31 3.50 12.94 13.66
C ILE A 31 4.07 14.34 13.43
N VAL A 32 4.65 14.60 12.26
CA VAL A 32 5.22 15.90 11.94
C VAL A 32 4.20 16.84 11.31
N ALA A 33 4.37 18.15 11.53
CA ALA A 33 3.51 19.16 10.90
C ALA A 33 3.75 19.29 9.39
N HIS A 34 5.02 19.13 8.98
CA HIS A 34 5.45 19.29 7.60
C HIS A 34 6.56 18.30 7.25
N SER A 35 6.58 17.92 5.99
CA SER A 35 7.56 17.06 5.33
C SER A 35 7.71 17.49 3.86
N ASN A 36 8.57 16.80 3.10
CA ASN A 36 8.60 17.04 1.66
C ASN A 36 7.32 16.55 0.95
N PHE A 37 6.55 15.63 1.55
CA PHE A 37 5.36 15.03 0.95
C PHE A 37 4.16 15.99 0.84
N ASP A 38 4.07 16.99 1.71
CA ASP A 38 3.01 18.02 1.76
C ASP A 38 3.49 19.40 1.25
N SER A 39 4.70 19.48 0.70
CA SER A 39 5.21 20.71 0.08
C SER A 39 4.30 21.21 -1.05
N THR A 40 3.98 22.50 -1.04
CA THR A 40 3.28 23.18 -2.15
C THR A 40 4.19 23.46 -3.35
N ASN A 41 5.52 23.34 -3.17
CA ASN A 41 6.45 23.30 -4.29
C ASN A 41 6.41 21.89 -4.92
N ARG A 42 5.85 21.81 -6.14
CA ARG A 42 5.68 20.55 -6.88
C ARG A 42 6.97 19.81 -7.16
N THR A 43 8.09 20.48 -7.40
CA THR A 43 9.38 19.79 -7.58
C THR A 43 9.83 19.03 -6.34
N VAL A 44 9.68 19.64 -5.15
CA VAL A 44 10.03 18.99 -3.87
C VAL A 44 9.06 17.85 -3.59
N GLN A 45 7.77 18.07 -3.83
CA GLN A 45 6.72 17.10 -3.58
C GLN A 45 6.85 15.89 -4.50
N ASP A 46 6.98 16.10 -5.81
CA ASP A 46 7.13 15.03 -6.81
C ASP A 46 8.38 14.18 -6.49
N ALA A 47 9.52 14.80 -6.19
CA ALA A 47 10.73 14.07 -5.79
C ALA A 47 10.55 13.20 -4.54
N ALA A 48 9.77 13.64 -3.55
CA ALA A 48 9.46 12.83 -2.37
C ALA A 48 8.55 11.65 -2.70
N TRP A 49 7.52 11.88 -3.51
CA TRP A 49 6.56 10.86 -3.91
C TRP A 49 7.11 9.85 -4.93
N ASP A 50 8.14 10.22 -5.69
CA ASP A 50 8.83 9.36 -6.67
C ASP A 50 9.97 8.54 -6.03
N ALA A 51 10.09 8.56 -4.70
CA ALA A 51 11.04 7.72 -3.98
C ALA A 51 10.81 6.24 -4.33
N PRO A 52 11.85 5.48 -4.73
CA PRO A 52 11.72 4.09 -5.13
C PRO A 52 11.02 3.20 -4.10
N GLU A 53 11.18 3.49 -2.82
CA GLU A 53 10.58 2.77 -1.69
C GLU A 53 9.06 2.90 -1.62
N LEU A 54 8.50 3.94 -2.24
CA LEU A 54 7.06 4.19 -2.25
C LEU A 54 6.36 3.65 -3.49
N GLU A 55 7.10 2.99 -4.38
CA GLU A 55 6.50 2.36 -5.55
C GLU A 55 5.59 1.20 -5.14
N PRO A 56 4.26 1.25 -5.41
CA PRO A 56 3.32 0.25 -4.92
C PRO A 56 3.64 -1.18 -5.39
N TRP A 57 4.22 -1.33 -6.58
CA TRP A 57 4.56 -2.65 -7.12
C TRP A 57 5.71 -3.34 -6.36
N ASN A 58 6.46 -2.61 -5.51
CA ASN A 58 7.45 -3.25 -4.63
C ASN A 58 6.83 -4.23 -3.64
N ASN A 59 5.54 -4.09 -3.33
CA ASN A 59 4.80 -5.04 -2.46
C ASN A 59 3.85 -5.97 -3.21
N PHE A 60 4.21 -6.33 -4.46
CA PHE A 60 3.65 -7.48 -5.16
C PHE A 60 4.54 -8.70 -4.92
N VAL A 61 3.96 -9.75 -4.35
CA VAL A 61 4.69 -10.94 -3.90
C VAL A 61 4.19 -12.22 -4.55
N ALA A 62 5.09 -13.15 -4.85
CA ALA A 62 4.80 -14.53 -5.21
C ALA A 62 5.00 -15.42 -3.99
N LEU A 63 3.92 -16.00 -3.46
CA LEU A 63 3.93 -16.80 -2.23
C LEU A 63 3.62 -18.26 -2.54
N ASP A 64 4.35 -19.18 -1.91
CA ASP A 64 4.11 -20.62 -2.03
C ASP A 64 2.70 -21.00 -1.57
N GLU A 65 2.05 -21.90 -2.31
CA GLU A 65 0.68 -22.32 -2.00
C GLU A 65 0.55 -22.89 -0.59
N ASP A 66 1.48 -23.76 -0.17
CA ASP A 66 1.52 -24.32 1.19
C ASP A 66 1.59 -23.23 2.27
N TYR A 67 2.37 -22.18 2.01
CA TYR A 67 2.46 -21.03 2.90
C TYR A 67 1.13 -20.28 2.98
N THR A 68 0.49 -20.02 1.84
CA THR A 68 -0.79 -19.30 1.80
C THR A 68 -1.93 -20.08 2.47
N ILE A 69 -1.97 -21.40 2.29
CA ILE A 69 -2.92 -22.31 2.95
C ILE A 69 -2.72 -22.26 4.47
N LYS A 70 -1.47 -22.39 4.93
CA LYS A 70 -1.15 -22.33 6.37
C LYS A 70 -1.55 -20.99 6.99
N MET A 71 -1.43 -19.90 6.24
CA MET A 71 -1.83 -18.56 6.67
C MET A 71 -3.33 -18.29 6.54
N GLY A 72 -4.12 -19.21 5.97
CA GLY A 72 -5.55 -19.02 5.73
C GLY A 72 -5.86 -17.96 4.67
N LEU A 73 -4.92 -17.67 3.78
CA LEU A 73 -5.12 -16.69 2.71
C LEU A 73 -5.98 -17.30 1.59
N PRO A 74 -6.91 -16.55 0.99
CA PRO A 74 -7.58 -16.97 -0.23
C PRO A 74 -6.57 -17.25 -1.35
N HIS A 75 -6.85 -18.24 -2.20
CA HIS A 75 -6.04 -18.48 -3.40
C HIS A 75 -6.11 -17.27 -4.33
N SER A 76 -4.95 -16.80 -4.78
CA SER A 76 -4.84 -15.77 -5.81
C SER A 76 -4.61 -16.41 -7.19
N GLN A 77 -4.50 -15.57 -8.22
CA GLN A 77 -3.98 -16.00 -9.51
C GLN A 77 -2.60 -16.64 -9.34
N ARG A 78 -2.31 -17.66 -10.15
CA ARG A 78 -0.99 -18.29 -10.18
C ARG A 78 0.05 -17.30 -10.66
N TRP A 79 1.23 -17.33 -10.04
CA TRP A 79 2.35 -16.55 -10.54
C TRP A 79 2.83 -17.16 -11.87
N PRO A 80 2.98 -16.37 -12.96
CA PRO A 80 3.18 -16.93 -14.30
C PRO A 80 4.45 -17.79 -14.46
N TRP A 81 5.43 -17.62 -13.59
CA TRP A 81 6.74 -18.29 -13.71
C TRP A 81 6.92 -19.51 -12.80
N ASP A 82 6.02 -19.69 -11.84
CA ASP A 82 5.97 -20.87 -10.97
C ASP A 82 4.54 -21.04 -10.45
N HIS A 83 3.83 -22.02 -11.01
CA HIS A 83 2.43 -22.29 -10.66
C HIS A 83 2.25 -22.89 -9.26
N SER A 84 3.32 -23.30 -8.58
CA SER A 84 3.25 -23.63 -7.15
C SER A 84 3.07 -22.40 -6.25
N LYS A 85 3.19 -21.19 -6.82
CA LYS A 85 3.01 -19.92 -6.13
C LYS A 85 1.80 -19.15 -6.62
N GLY A 86 1.20 -18.36 -5.74
CA GLY A 86 0.19 -17.34 -6.07
C GLY A 86 0.79 -15.94 -6.04
N ALA A 87 0.34 -15.05 -6.94
CA ALA A 87 0.74 -13.65 -6.94
C ALA A 87 -0.23 -12.81 -6.11
N TYR A 88 0.27 -12.08 -5.11
CA TYR A 88 -0.51 -11.28 -4.17
C TYR A 88 -0.03 -9.83 -4.16
N ILE A 89 -0.92 -8.91 -3.77
CA ILE A 89 -0.60 -7.52 -3.47
C ILE A 89 -0.75 -7.34 -1.97
N LEU A 90 0.26 -6.81 -1.30
CA LEU A 90 0.12 -6.48 0.11
C LEU A 90 -0.83 -5.29 0.28
N THR A 91 -1.65 -5.33 1.34
CA THR A 91 -2.61 -4.26 1.65
C THR A 91 -1.98 -2.87 1.64
N SER A 92 -0.76 -2.75 2.20
CA SER A 92 -0.03 -1.48 2.23
C SER A 92 0.34 -0.95 0.84
N ALA A 93 0.64 -1.82 -0.13
CA ALA A 93 0.86 -1.40 -1.51
C ALA A 93 -0.42 -0.85 -2.14
N HIS A 94 -1.54 -1.55 -1.93
CA HIS A 94 -2.82 -1.09 -2.48
C HIS A 94 -3.25 0.24 -1.86
N GLU A 95 -3.09 0.40 -0.54
CA GLU A 95 -3.34 1.67 0.17
C GLU A 95 -2.43 2.79 -0.33
N LEU A 96 -1.12 2.54 -0.46
CA LEU A 96 -0.17 3.55 -0.95
C LEU A 96 -0.46 3.95 -2.41
N HIS A 97 -0.85 3.00 -3.26
CA HIS A 97 -1.37 3.29 -4.60
C HIS A 97 -2.58 4.22 -4.53
N CYS A 98 -3.56 3.92 -3.67
CA CYS A 98 -4.76 4.75 -3.50
C CYS A 98 -4.39 6.18 -3.06
N VAL A 99 -3.45 6.33 -2.12
CA VAL A 99 -2.99 7.66 -1.70
C VAL A 99 -2.32 8.41 -2.87
N ARG A 100 -1.47 7.74 -3.66
CA ARG A 100 -0.84 8.36 -4.84
C ARG A 100 -1.89 8.76 -5.90
N VAL A 101 -2.89 7.92 -6.16
CA VAL A 101 -4.00 8.21 -7.08
C VAL A 101 -4.75 9.47 -6.65
N LEU A 102 -5.12 9.57 -5.36
CA LEU A 102 -5.82 10.74 -4.83
C LEU A 102 -4.94 11.99 -4.87
N ARG A 103 -3.63 11.86 -4.60
CA ARG A 103 -2.67 12.96 -4.77
C ARG A 103 -2.67 13.47 -6.22
N VAL A 104 -2.57 12.58 -7.20
CA VAL A 104 -2.59 12.97 -8.62
C VAL A 104 -3.88 13.73 -8.93
N ALA A 105 -5.03 13.24 -8.47
CA ALA A 105 -6.31 13.92 -8.69
C ALA A 105 -6.39 15.31 -8.02
N ILE A 106 -5.88 15.47 -6.79
CA ILE A 106 -5.80 16.76 -6.11
C ILE A 106 -4.97 17.75 -6.93
N ASN A 107 -3.82 17.29 -7.41
CA ASN A 107 -2.89 18.07 -8.21
C ASN A 107 -3.49 18.46 -9.57
N GLU A 108 -4.06 17.51 -10.31
CA GLU A 108 -4.74 17.77 -11.58
C GLU A 108 -5.91 18.76 -11.42
N ASN A 109 -6.67 18.65 -10.33
CA ASN A 109 -7.74 19.59 -10.03
C ASN A 109 -7.20 21.00 -9.71
N TYR A 110 -6.13 21.10 -8.91
CA TYR A 110 -5.47 22.37 -8.62
C TYR A 110 -4.94 23.04 -9.89
N ASP A 111 -4.38 22.25 -10.80
CA ASP A 111 -3.85 22.67 -12.10
C ASP A 111 -4.95 22.95 -13.14
N ASN A 112 -6.23 22.79 -12.78
CA ASN A 112 -7.41 22.94 -13.66
C ASN A 112 -7.35 22.02 -14.90
N VAL A 113 -6.80 20.82 -14.77
CA VAL A 113 -6.80 19.80 -15.83
C VAL A 113 -8.25 19.42 -16.17
N PRO A 114 -8.67 19.48 -17.45
CA PRO A 114 -10.02 19.10 -17.86
C PRO A 114 -10.34 17.66 -17.46
N GLN A 115 -11.59 17.39 -17.07
CA GLN A 115 -12.02 16.06 -16.62
C GLN A 115 -11.69 14.93 -17.63
N LEU A 116 -11.79 15.21 -18.93
CA LEU A 116 -11.48 14.25 -19.99
C LEU A 116 -9.98 13.93 -20.13
N GLN A 117 -9.12 14.72 -19.49
CA GLN A 117 -7.66 14.58 -19.49
C GLN A 117 -7.11 14.14 -18.12
N GLN A 118 -7.96 13.97 -17.11
CA GLN A 118 -7.53 13.47 -15.80
C GLN A 118 -7.02 12.03 -15.91
N THR A 119 -5.93 11.73 -15.21
CA THR A 119 -5.27 10.43 -15.26
C THR A 119 -6.19 9.30 -14.78
N TRP A 120 -7.01 9.58 -13.76
CA TRP A 120 -7.86 8.58 -13.11
C TRP A 120 -9.34 8.94 -13.23
N SER A 121 -10.16 7.94 -13.55
CA SER A 121 -11.61 8.12 -13.62
C SER A 121 -12.21 8.37 -12.23
N TYR A 122 -13.33 9.08 -12.19
CA TYR A 122 -14.08 9.30 -10.94
C TYR A 122 -14.40 7.99 -10.19
N GLY A 123 -14.75 6.94 -10.92
CA GLY A 123 -15.01 5.62 -10.33
C GLY A 123 -13.78 5.05 -9.60
N HIS A 124 -12.59 5.24 -10.18
CA HIS A 124 -11.34 4.83 -9.54
C HIS A 124 -11.07 5.67 -8.28
N LEU A 125 -11.26 7.00 -8.33
CA LEU A 125 -11.06 7.88 -7.16
C LEU A 125 -11.95 7.50 -5.98
N ILE A 126 -13.23 7.24 -6.22
CA ILE A 126 -14.18 6.84 -5.16
C ILE A 126 -13.86 5.45 -4.61
N HIS A 127 -13.40 4.53 -5.46
CA HIS A 127 -12.90 3.23 -5.01
C HIS A 127 -11.70 3.39 -4.06
N CYS A 128 -10.68 4.15 -4.47
CA CYS A 128 -9.50 4.42 -3.65
C CYS A 128 -9.87 5.06 -2.31
N LEU A 129 -10.79 6.03 -2.33
CA LEU A 129 -11.27 6.67 -1.11
C LEU A 129 -11.98 5.67 -0.18
N ASN A 130 -12.81 4.76 -0.71
CA ASN A 130 -13.46 3.74 0.11
C ASN A 130 -12.47 2.71 0.67
N VAL A 131 -11.47 2.29 -0.10
CA VAL A 131 -10.40 1.39 0.39
C VAL A 131 -9.68 2.00 1.59
N LEU A 132 -9.31 3.28 1.51
CA LEU A 132 -8.66 3.98 2.63
C LEU A 132 -9.61 4.13 3.83
N ARG A 133 -10.90 4.43 3.60
CA ARG A 133 -11.91 4.49 4.65
C ARG A 133 -12.04 3.15 5.38
N GLU A 134 -12.16 2.05 4.64
CA GLU A 134 -12.26 0.70 5.20
C GLU A 134 -11.00 0.31 5.96
N SER A 135 -9.81 0.69 5.46
CA SER A 135 -8.56 0.48 6.18
C SER A 135 -8.51 1.22 7.52
N VAL A 136 -8.91 2.49 7.55
CA VAL A 136 -8.98 3.27 8.80
C VAL A 136 -9.94 2.61 9.80
N MET A 137 -11.12 2.20 9.35
CA MET A 137 -12.11 1.53 10.19
C MET A 137 -11.65 0.15 10.66
N CYS A 138 -10.93 -0.60 9.82
CA CYS A 138 -10.37 -1.91 10.15
C CYS A 138 -9.24 -1.80 11.18
N ASN A 139 -8.36 -0.81 11.03
CA ASN A 139 -7.29 -0.56 11.99
C ASN A 139 -7.82 -0.03 13.33
N ALA A 140 -8.87 0.80 13.32
CA ALA A 140 -9.51 1.38 14.50
C ALA A 140 -8.51 1.91 15.55
N ASP A 141 -7.48 2.63 15.09
CA ASP A 141 -6.42 3.17 15.96
C ASP A 141 -7.01 4.16 16.97
N ASP A 142 -6.97 3.77 18.25
CA ASP A 142 -7.59 4.45 19.39
C ASP A 142 -6.63 5.41 20.12
N THR A 143 -5.45 5.66 19.55
CA THR A 143 -4.47 6.60 20.10
C THR A 143 -5.06 8.02 20.23
N PRO A 144 -5.19 8.57 21.46
CA PRO A 144 -5.72 9.92 21.64
C PRO A 144 -4.72 10.98 21.15
N LEU A 145 -5.20 11.91 20.35
CA LEU A 145 -4.41 13.06 19.89
C LEU A 145 -4.74 14.28 20.72
N TYR A 146 -3.71 15.01 21.15
CA TYR A 146 -3.92 16.31 21.80
C TYR A 146 -4.33 17.38 20.77
N THR A 147 -5.01 18.43 21.23
CA THR A 147 -5.47 19.55 20.41
C THR A 147 -5.04 20.88 21.01
N GLY A 148 -5.06 21.96 20.20
CA GLY A 148 -4.72 23.32 20.63
C GLY A 148 -3.22 23.62 20.65
N HIS A 149 -2.88 24.80 21.19
CA HIS A 149 -1.51 25.34 21.22
C HIS A 149 -0.69 24.74 22.38
N LEU A 150 -0.46 23.44 22.32
CA LEU A 150 0.32 22.69 23.31
C LEU A 150 1.45 21.93 22.62
N HIS A 151 2.50 21.58 23.37
CA HIS A 151 3.64 20.79 22.89
C HIS A 151 4.24 21.35 21.58
N ALA A 152 4.34 20.54 20.52
CA ALA A 152 4.85 20.96 19.22
C ALA A 152 3.99 22.05 18.54
N ASN A 153 2.75 22.25 19.02
CA ASN A 153 1.85 23.31 18.56
C ASN A 153 1.91 24.59 19.41
N ALA A 154 2.80 24.72 20.41
CA ALA A 154 2.77 25.84 21.36
C ALA A 154 2.86 27.24 20.71
N TYR A 155 3.53 27.34 19.54
CA TYR A 155 3.80 28.62 18.87
C TYR A 155 3.34 28.67 17.40
N THR A 156 2.51 27.72 16.94
CA THR A 156 1.92 27.78 15.59
C THR A 156 0.67 28.66 15.59
N ASN A 157 0.39 29.32 14.47
CA ASN A 157 -0.85 30.07 14.24
C ASN A 157 -2.04 29.16 13.89
N ASP A 158 -1.78 27.92 13.46
CA ASP A 158 -2.78 26.95 13.01
C ASP A 158 -2.44 25.57 13.58
N PRO A 159 -2.84 25.28 14.84
CA PRO A 159 -2.50 24.04 15.52
C PRO A 159 -3.20 22.84 14.87
N LYS A 160 -2.44 21.80 14.51
CA LYS A 160 -2.97 20.55 13.98
C LYS A 160 -3.01 19.48 15.07
N ALA A 161 -4.06 18.67 15.08
CA ALA A 161 -4.23 17.65 16.12
C ALA A 161 -3.05 16.65 16.11
N GLY A 162 -2.46 16.43 17.29
CA GLY A 162 -1.49 15.36 17.51
C GLY A 162 -0.09 15.55 16.92
N ILE A 163 0.28 16.70 16.37
CA ILE A 163 1.68 16.96 15.94
C ILE A 163 2.63 16.68 17.11
N GLY A 164 3.77 16.03 16.90
CA GLY A 164 4.69 15.67 17.98
C GLY A 164 4.28 14.45 18.81
N THR A 165 3.08 13.90 18.60
CA THR A 165 2.72 12.60 19.20
C THR A 165 3.52 11.48 18.53
N ILE A 166 4.07 10.57 19.34
CA ILE A 166 4.72 9.35 18.86
C ILE A 166 3.67 8.26 18.65
N LYS A 167 3.65 7.68 17.45
CA LYS A 167 2.92 6.45 17.12
C LYS A 167 3.87 5.28 16.99
N MET A 168 3.39 4.08 17.30
CA MET A 168 4.14 2.86 17.03
C MET A 168 3.71 2.27 15.68
N CYS A 169 4.61 2.32 14.72
CA CYS A 169 4.43 1.86 13.35
C CYS A 169 5.12 0.51 13.12
N ARG A 170 4.71 -0.20 12.06
CA ARG A 170 5.51 -1.29 11.51
C ARG A 170 6.69 -0.70 10.74
N ASP A 171 7.83 -1.39 10.78
CA ASP A 171 9.01 -1.00 9.99
C ASP A 171 8.71 -1.14 8.49
N TRP A 172 8.71 -0.01 7.78
CA TRP A 172 8.45 0.04 6.34
C TRP A 172 9.57 -0.62 5.54
N SER A 173 10.82 -0.36 5.91
CA SER A 173 11.99 -0.94 5.24
C SER A 173 12.01 -2.45 5.40
N ALA A 174 11.72 -2.96 6.59
CA ALA A 174 11.61 -4.41 6.82
C ALA A 174 10.50 -5.06 5.99
N LEU A 175 9.36 -4.36 5.79
CA LEU A 175 8.29 -4.86 4.92
C LEU A 175 8.72 -4.93 3.46
N LEU A 176 9.40 -3.89 2.98
CA LEU A 176 9.93 -3.85 1.62
C LEU A 176 10.96 -4.95 1.39
N ASP A 177 11.86 -5.17 2.33
CA ASP A 177 12.87 -6.23 2.22
C ASP A 177 12.21 -7.61 2.18
N TRP A 178 11.25 -7.86 3.09
CA TRP A 178 10.47 -9.10 3.09
C TRP A 178 9.73 -9.32 1.76
N SER A 179 9.19 -8.26 1.17
CA SER A 179 8.50 -8.33 -0.11
C SER A 179 9.44 -8.55 -1.29
N ARG A 180 10.58 -7.85 -1.33
CA ARG A 180 11.56 -7.96 -2.41
C ARG A 180 12.13 -9.37 -2.53
N GLU A 181 12.41 -10.02 -1.40
CA GLU A 181 12.81 -11.45 -1.34
C GLU A 181 11.77 -12.40 -1.94
N ARG A 182 10.51 -11.96 -2.01
CA ARG A 182 9.36 -12.73 -2.48
C ARG A 182 8.69 -12.07 -3.67
N SER A 183 9.41 -11.23 -4.42
CA SER A 183 8.80 -10.39 -5.45
C SER A 183 8.08 -11.23 -6.50
N ALA A 184 6.89 -10.79 -6.90
CA ALA A 184 6.23 -11.34 -8.09
C ALA A 184 6.88 -10.84 -9.39
N CYS A 185 7.95 -10.04 -9.31
CA CYS A 185 8.58 -9.40 -10.46
C CYS A 185 7.62 -8.50 -11.25
N TYR A 186 6.61 -7.95 -10.58
CA TYR A 186 5.58 -7.16 -11.22
C TYR A 186 5.99 -5.70 -11.36
N ARG A 187 5.78 -5.12 -12.54
CA ARG A 187 5.78 -3.68 -12.74
C ARG A 187 4.69 -3.32 -13.75
N PRO A 188 3.86 -2.32 -13.46
CA PRO A 188 2.76 -2.02 -14.34
C PRO A 188 3.22 -1.03 -15.41
N VAL A 189 3.95 -1.54 -16.39
CA VAL A 189 4.37 -0.78 -17.57
C VAL A 189 3.27 -0.82 -18.64
N HIS A 190 3.26 0.19 -19.52
CA HIS A 190 2.40 0.23 -20.71
C HIS A 190 0.89 0.06 -20.42
N TRP A 191 0.35 0.80 -19.44
CA TRP A 191 -1.06 0.69 -19.01
C TRP A 191 -2.10 0.96 -20.10
N HIS A 192 -1.77 1.78 -21.10
CA HIS A 192 -2.69 2.24 -22.14
C HIS A 192 -2.46 1.55 -23.50
N GLU A 193 -1.56 0.58 -23.54
CA GLU A 193 -1.22 -0.17 -24.74
C GLU A 193 -1.72 -1.61 -24.62
N ASN A 194 -1.89 -2.29 -25.75
CA ASN A 194 -2.18 -3.73 -25.78
C ASN A 194 -0.89 -4.53 -25.44
N TYR A 195 -0.37 -4.30 -24.24
CA TYR A 195 0.84 -4.91 -23.72
C TYR A 195 0.48 -6.19 -22.94
N PRO A 196 1.07 -7.35 -23.26
CA PRO A 196 0.69 -8.61 -22.63
C PRO A 196 0.93 -8.58 -21.11
N ASP A 197 -0.06 -9.03 -20.33
CA ASP A 197 0.04 -9.03 -18.86
C ASP A 197 1.24 -9.81 -18.34
N ILE A 198 1.59 -10.92 -18.99
CA ILE A 198 2.74 -11.74 -18.61
C ILE A 198 4.06 -10.96 -18.69
N GLU A 199 4.20 -10.00 -19.60
CA GLU A 199 5.41 -9.18 -19.70
C GLU A 199 5.57 -8.23 -18.51
N ARG A 200 4.47 -7.87 -17.84
CA ARG A 200 4.51 -7.07 -16.60
C ARG A 200 5.11 -7.83 -15.42
N TYR A 201 5.25 -9.16 -15.51
CA TYR A 201 5.87 -10.00 -14.48
C TYR A 201 7.37 -10.23 -14.70
N LYS A 202 8.06 -9.44 -15.54
CA LYS A 202 9.49 -9.61 -15.84
C LYS A 202 10.44 -8.59 -15.17
N PHE A 203 10.01 -7.96 -14.10
CA PHE A 203 10.73 -6.88 -13.41
C PHE A 203 11.13 -7.29 -11.99
N CYS A 204 12.04 -8.26 -11.87
CA CYS A 204 12.52 -8.71 -10.56
C CYS A 204 13.49 -7.69 -9.96
N PRO A 205 13.33 -7.28 -8.68
CA PRO A 205 14.18 -6.28 -8.04
C PRO A 205 15.62 -6.78 -7.81
N ASP A 206 15.81 -8.09 -7.70
CA ASP A 206 17.12 -8.74 -7.54
C ASP A 206 17.82 -9.05 -8.89
N GLY A 207 17.19 -8.71 -10.02
CA GLY A 207 17.69 -9.00 -11.36
C GLY A 207 17.52 -10.45 -11.80
N SER A 208 16.86 -11.30 -11.01
CA SER A 208 16.54 -12.67 -11.40
C SER A 208 15.62 -12.72 -12.63
N ARG A 209 15.65 -13.85 -13.35
CA ARG A 209 14.92 -14.06 -14.60
C ARG A 209 14.20 -15.41 -14.64
N PRO A 210 13.18 -15.61 -13.79
CA PRO A 210 12.50 -16.90 -13.67
C PRO A 210 11.84 -17.36 -14.99
N TRP A 211 11.45 -16.43 -15.86
CA TRP A 211 10.88 -16.74 -17.19
C TRP A 211 11.87 -17.40 -18.17
N GLU A 212 13.18 -17.31 -17.93
CA GLU A 212 14.19 -18.00 -18.74
C GLU A 212 14.36 -19.47 -18.32
N GLN A 213 13.90 -19.84 -17.12
CA GLN A 213 14.04 -21.19 -16.55
C GLN A 213 12.79 -22.05 -16.75
N SER A 214 11.65 -21.44 -16.98
CA SER A 214 10.35 -22.08 -17.23
C SER A 214 10.18 -22.56 -18.69
N SER A 215 11.28 -22.94 -19.36
CA SER A 215 11.31 -23.44 -20.75
C SER A 215 11.25 -24.95 -20.83
#